data_AF-B0T5R3-F1
#
_entry.id   AF-B0T5R3-F1
#
_cell.length_a   1.000
_cell.length_b   1.000
_cell.length_c   1.000
_cell.angle_alpha   90.00
_cell.angle_beta   90.00
_cell.angle_gamma   90.00
#
_symmetry.space_group_name_H-M   'P 1'
#
loop_
_entity.id
_entity.type
_entity.pdbx_description
1 polymer ?
#
loop_
_entity_poly.entity_id
_entity_poly.type
_entity_poly.pdbx_seq_one_letter_code
_entity_poly.pdbx_strand_id
1 'polypeptide(L)'
;MKSLVDGCEHDRSDYTGHWMGLARSALSATADIQPIEARLKACEEETVRVSLRNLMTFPWIADAVGQGRLQMHGAYFDIRLGALALLGPDNLFRHLSIDVAPKD
;
A
#
# COMPACT_ATOMS: atom_id res chain seq x y z
N MET A 1 -8.31 6.61 -0.20
CA MET A 1 -7.60 7.17 0.97
C MET A 1 -8.18 8.46 1.52
N LYS A 2 -8.74 9.34 0.67
CA LYS A 2 -9.29 10.64 1.09
C LYS A 2 -10.26 10.58 2.27
N SER A 3 -11.28 9.71 2.23
CA SER A 3 -12.23 9.52 3.34
C SER A 3 -11.59 9.12 4.67
N LEU A 4 -10.46 8.40 4.65
CA LEU A 4 -9.71 8.02 5.85
C LEU A 4 -8.89 9.18 6.41
N VAL A 5 -8.26 9.97 5.53
CA VAL A 5 -7.49 11.16 5.92
C VAL A 5 -8.41 12.28 6.42
N ASP A 6 -9.60 12.40 5.83
CA ASP A 6 -10.62 13.38 6.18
C ASP A 6 -11.43 12.97 7.43
N GLY A 7 -11.15 11.80 8.02
CA GLY A 7 -11.69 11.39 9.33
C GLY A 7 -13.11 10.82 9.32
N CYS A 8 -13.57 10.20 8.23
CA CYS A 8 -14.92 9.63 8.17
C CYS A 8 -15.04 8.37 9.07
N GLU A 9 -15.85 8.45 10.12
CA GLU A 9 -16.09 7.33 11.04
C GLU A 9 -17.02 6.29 10.40
N HIS A 10 -16.44 5.19 9.92
CA HIS A 10 -17.21 3.97 9.66
C HIS A 10 -17.44 3.22 10.98
N ASP A 11 -18.62 2.62 11.14
CA ASP A 11 -18.89 1.76 12.29
C ASP A 11 -17.82 0.66 12.36
N ARG A 12 -17.11 0.61 13.48
CA ARG A 12 -16.02 -0.35 13.73
C ARG A 12 -16.51 -1.80 13.74
N SER A 13 -17.82 -2.01 13.86
CA SER A 13 -18.45 -3.34 13.85
C SER A 13 -18.58 -3.93 12.44
N ASP A 14 -18.51 -3.12 11.38
CA ASP A 14 -18.63 -3.58 10.00
C ASP A 14 -17.26 -4.02 9.44
N TYR A 15 -17.29 -4.97 8.51
CA TYR A 15 -16.12 -5.51 7.82
C TYR A 15 -15.25 -4.40 7.24
N THR A 16 -15.88 -3.38 6.65
CA THR A 16 -15.20 -2.20 6.13
C THR A 16 -14.39 -1.48 7.21
N GLY A 17 -14.92 -1.32 8.43
CA GLY A 17 -14.26 -0.67 9.55
C GLY A 17 -13.02 -1.42 10.06
N HIS A 18 -13.05 -2.77 10.01
CA HIS A 18 -11.90 -3.60 10.34
C HIS A 18 -10.78 -3.46 9.31
N TRP A 19 -11.13 -3.55 8.01
CA TRP A 19 -10.19 -3.38 6.91
C TRP A 19 -9.57 -1.97 6.88
N MET A 20 -10.39 -0.93 7.08
CA MET A 20 -9.92 0.45 7.25
C MET A 20 -8.97 0.60 8.44
N GLY A 21 -9.14 -0.22 9.49
CA GLY A 21 -8.27 -0.23 10.65
C GLY A 21 -6.83 -0.64 10.36
N LEU A 22 -6.60 -1.46 9.34
CA LEU A 22 -5.26 -1.86 8.93
C LEU A 22 -4.44 -0.68 8.39
N ALA A 23 -5.10 0.34 7.84
CA ALA A 23 -4.44 1.54 7.30
C ALA A 23 -4.20 2.64 8.34
N ARG A 24 -4.64 2.48 9.60
CA ARG A 24 -4.48 3.51 10.65
C ARG A 24 -3.02 3.83 10.97
N SER A 25 -2.14 2.83 10.96
CA SER A 25 -0.71 3.05 11.18
C SER A 25 -0.09 3.85 10.02
N ALA A 26 -0.55 3.65 8.79
CA ALA A 26 -0.14 4.46 7.63
C ALA A 26 -0.62 5.92 7.75
N LEU A 27 -1.86 6.15 8.21
CA LEU A 27 -2.38 7.50 8.47
C LEU A 27 -1.54 8.26 9.50
N SER A 28 -1.14 7.57 10.56
CA SER A 28 -0.34 8.15 11.64
C SER A 28 1.09 8.43 11.16
N ALA A 29 1.70 7.51 10.40
CA ALA A 29 3.05 7.65 9.87
C ALA A 29 3.20 8.78 8.83
N THR A 30 2.10 9.26 8.25
CA THR A 30 2.10 10.27 7.19
C THR A 30 1.45 11.59 7.61
N ALA A 31 1.13 11.76 8.90
CA ALA A 31 0.34 12.89 9.40
C ALA A 31 0.97 14.26 9.10
N ASP A 32 2.30 14.35 9.15
CA ASP A 32 3.05 15.61 9.02
C ASP A 32 3.39 15.97 7.56
N ILE A 33 3.03 15.11 6.59
CA ILE A 33 3.33 15.36 5.18
C ILE A 33 2.42 16.45 4.63
N GLN A 34 3.02 17.42 3.94
CA GLN A 34 2.32 18.48 3.22
C GLN A 34 2.89 18.61 1.80
N PRO A 35 2.09 18.96 0.79
CA PRO A 35 0.65 19.25 0.84
C PRO A 35 -0.22 17.98 0.96
N ILE A 36 -1.55 18.15 1.12
CA ILE A 36 -2.50 17.05 1.33
C ILE A 36 -2.44 15.98 0.21
N GLU A 37 -2.20 16.38 -1.03
CA GLU A 37 -2.05 15.45 -2.16
C GLU A 37 -0.83 14.54 -1.99
N ALA A 38 0.28 15.11 -1.50
CA ALA A 38 1.49 14.34 -1.19
C ALA A 38 1.25 13.40 -0.01
N ARG A 39 0.52 13.85 1.01
CA ARG A 39 0.11 13.01 2.15
C ARG A 39 -0.75 11.84 1.71
N LEU A 40 -1.75 12.07 0.85
CA LEU A 40 -2.63 11.02 0.35
C LEU A 40 -1.82 9.93 -0.39
N LYS A 41 -0.94 10.34 -1.30
CA LYS A 41 -0.06 9.40 -2.02
C LYS A 41 0.86 8.64 -1.07
N ALA A 42 1.54 9.34 -0.16
CA ALA A 42 2.42 8.71 0.82
C ALA A 42 1.65 7.73 1.71
N CYS A 43 0.41 8.05 2.09
CA CYS A 43 -0.41 7.19 2.91
C CYS A 43 -0.90 5.93 2.16
N GLU A 44 -1.16 6.04 0.86
CA GLU A 44 -1.46 4.89 -0.01
C GLU A 44 -0.24 3.96 -0.11
N GLU A 45 0.94 4.52 -0.35
CA GLU A 45 2.21 3.77 -0.37
C GLU A 45 2.53 3.12 0.99
N GLU A 46 2.35 3.83 2.10
CA GLU A 46 2.54 3.29 3.45
C GLU A 46 1.54 2.17 3.77
N THR A 47 0.32 2.24 3.24
CA THR A 47 -0.67 1.18 3.42
C THR A 47 -0.20 -0.13 2.78
N VAL A 48 0.49 -0.07 1.63
CA VAL A 48 1.14 -1.25 1.02
C VAL A 48 2.23 -1.80 1.94
N ARG A 49 3.11 -0.94 2.49
CA ARG A 49 4.18 -1.36 3.42
C ARG A 49 3.62 -2.00 4.68
N VAL A 50 2.58 -1.41 5.27
CA VAL A 50 1.88 -1.97 6.44
C VAL A 50 1.27 -3.33 6.11
N SER A 51 0.64 -3.47 4.95
CA SER A 51 0.04 -4.73 4.51
C SER A 51 1.09 -5.84 4.39
N LEU A 52 2.24 -5.56 3.77
CA LEU A 52 3.35 -6.52 3.69
C LEU A 52 3.90 -6.90 5.07
N ARG A 53 4.07 -5.93 5.98
CA ARG A 53 4.48 -6.21 7.36
C ARG A 53 3.45 -7.10 8.08
N ASN A 54 2.16 -6.82 7.91
CA ASN A 54 1.09 -7.62 8.50
C ASN A 54 1.11 -9.05 7.95
N LEU A 55 1.33 -9.24 6.64
CA LEU A 55 1.47 -10.57 6.05
C LEU A 55 2.63 -11.37 6.67
N MET A 56 3.77 -10.73 6.94
CA MET A 56 4.89 -11.39 7.63
C MET A 56 4.60 -11.79 9.09
N THR A 57 3.51 -11.29 9.70
CA THR A 57 3.13 -11.72 11.07
C THR A 57 2.47 -13.10 11.10
N PHE A 58 2.01 -13.61 9.95
CA PHE A 58 1.47 -14.96 9.87
C PHE A 58 2.61 -15.99 9.78
N PRO A 59 2.74 -16.93 10.74
CA PRO A 59 3.89 -17.84 10.80
C PRO A 59 4.10 -18.65 9.51
N TRP A 60 3.01 -19.07 8.86
CA TRP A 60 3.06 -19.85 7.62
C TRP A 60 3.49 -19.02 6.40
N ILE A 61 3.23 -17.71 6.38
CA ILE A 61 3.77 -16.80 5.35
C ILE A 61 5.26 -16.60 5.60
N ALA A 62 5.63 -16.24 6.82
CA ALA A 62 7.02 -15.98 7.19
C ALA A 62 7.91 -17.21 6.91
N ASP A 63 7.43 -18.41 7.25
CA ASP A 63 8.13 -19.66 6.96
C ASP A 63 8.28 -19.92 5.44
N ALA A 64 7.21 -19.75 4.66
CA ALA A 64 7.27 -19.95 3.21
C ALA A 64 8.21 -18.94 2.53
N VAL A 65 8.23 -17.68 2.97
CA VAL A 65 9.16 -16.66 2.48
C VAL A 65 10.59 -16.99 2.89
N GLY A 66 10.82 -17.35 4.16
CA GLY A 66 12.15 -17.72 4.68
C GLY A 66 12.76 -18.94 3.99
N GLN A 67 11.91 -19.88 3.55
CA GLN A 67 12.32 -21.06 2.76
C GLN A 67 12.39 -20.79 1.25
N GLY A 68 12.11 -19.57 0.78
CA GLY A 68 12.10 -19.23 -0.64
C GLY A 68 10.97 -19.86 -1.46
N ARG A 69 9.96 -20.45 -0.81
CA ARG A 69 8.78 -21.05 -1.47
C ARG A 69 7.71 -20.01 -1.83
N LEU A 70 7.78 -18.83 -1.23
CA LEU A 70 6.89 -17.71 -1.49
C LEU A 70 7.72 -16.43 -1.67
N GLN A 71 7.39 -15.66 -2.71
CA GLN A 71 7.88 -14.31 -2.89
C GLN A 71 6.74 -13.32 -2.65
N MET A 72 7.06 -12.18 -2.05
CA MET A 72 6.09 -11.12 -1.81
C MET A 72 6.55 -9.84 -2.48
N HIS A 73 5.59 -9.17 -3.11
CA HIS A 73 5.81 -7.91 -3.82
C HIS A 73 4.76 -6.89 -3.38
N GLY A 74 5.19 -5.66 -3.18
CA GLY A 74 4.30 -4.52 -2.99
C GLY A 74 4.12 -3.77 -4.31
N ALA A 75 2.89 -3.35 -4.61
CA ALA A 75 2.61 -2.53 -5.76
C ALA A 75 1.60 -1.43 -5.42
N TYR A 76 1.76 -0.27 -6.06
CA TYR A 76 0.85 0.86 -6.01
C TYR A 76 0.44 1.21 -7.44
N PHE A 77 -0.86 1.42 -7.68
CA PHE A 77 -1.38 1.76 -9.00
C PHE A 77 -2.06 3.12 -8.98
N ASP A 78 -1.50 4.09 -9.72
CA ASP A 78 -2.16 5.37 -9.93
C ASP A 78 -3.16 5.23 -11.08
N ILE A 79 -4.44 5.17 -10.73
CA ILE A 79 -5.55 5.00 -11.68
C ILE A 79 -5.63 6.19 -12.65
N ARG A 80 -5.29 7.41 -12.22
CA ARG A 80 -5.40 8.61 -13.07
C ARG A 80 -4.35 8.61 -14.18
N LEU A 81 -3.16 8.13 -13.85
CA LEU A 81 -2.04 8.04 -14.78
C LEU A 81 -1.97 6.69 -15.51
N GLY A 82 -2.74 5.70 -15.08
CA GLY A 82 -2.64 4.32 -15.58
C GLY A 82 -1.27 3.70 -15.28
N ALA A 83 -0.61 4.11 -14.20
CA ALA A 83 0.79 3.78 -13.93
C ALA A 83 0.93 2.84 -12.73
N LEU A 84 1.67 1.74 -12.90
CA LEU A 84 2.03 0.80 -11.84
C LEU A 84 3.41 1.16 -11.28
N ALA A 85 3.55 1.20 -9.95
CA ALA A 85 4.82 1.31 -9.26
C ALA A 85 5.04 0.08 -8.37
N LEU A 86 6.25 -0.48 -8.40
CA LEU A 86 6.65 -1.59 -7.54
C LEU A 86 7.48 -1.08 -6.36
N LEU A 87 7.24 -1.66 -5.18
CA LEU A 87 8.07 -1.46 -4.01
C LEU A 87 9.36 -2.27 -4.16
N GLY A 88 10.50 -1.57 -4.23
CA GLY A 88 11.81 -2.18 -4.26
C GLY A 88 12.27 -2.69 -2.89
N PRO A 89 13.34 -3.50 -2.85
CA PRO A 89 13.92 -4.00 -1.60
C PRO A 89 14.51 -2.89 -0.71
N ASP A 90 14.75 -1.70 -1.27
CA ASP A 90 15.18 -0.48 -0.58
C ASP A 90 14.01 0.36 -0.04
N ASN A 91 12.79 -0.20 -0.02
CA ASN A 91 11.55 0.46 0.39
C ASN A 91 11.12 1.67 -0.47
N LEU A 92 11.69 1.83 -1.66
CA LEU A 92 11.33 2.88 -2.61
C LEU A 92 10.38 2.35 -3.69
N PHE A 93 9.32 3.12 -3.99
CA PHE A 93 8.44 2.83 -5.12
C PHE A 93 9.07 3.30 -6.43
N ARG A 94 9.08 2.44 -7.45
CA ARG A 94 9.53 2.77 -8.80
C ARG A 94 8.46 2.44 -9.82
N HIS A 95 8.12 3.42 -10.66
CA HIS A 95 7.18 3.24 -11.77
C HIS A 95 7.75 2.27 -12.80
N LEU A 96 6.93 1.33 -13.24
CA LEU A 96 7.23 0.47 -14.37
C LEU A 96 6.95 1.25 -15.66
N SER A 97 7.99 1.42 -16.46
CA SER A 97 7.82 1.76 -17.87
C SER A 97 7.44 0.48 -18.59
N ILE A 98 6.19 0.38 -19.04
CA ILE A 98 5.80 -0.65 -20.01
C ILE A 98 6.00 -0.02 -21.38
N ASP A 99 7.01 -0.51 -22.11
CA ASP A 99 7.08 -0.26 -23.55
C ASP A 99 5.93 -1.05 -24.20
N VAL A 100 4.77 -0.39 -24.33
CA VAL A 100 3.66 -0.94 -25.09
C VAL A 100 4.07 -0.81 -26.55
N ALA A 101 4.53 -1.91 -27.13
CA ALA A 101 4.72 -2.00 -28.58
C ALA A 101 3.42 -1.53 -29.27
N PRO A 102 3.51 -0.66 -30.29
CA PRO A 102 2.32 -0.18 -30.98
C PRO A 102 1.50 -1.37 -31.47
N LYS A 103 0.18 -1.33 -31.24
CA LYS A 103 -0.74 -2.26 -31.88
C LYS A 103 -0.80 -1.90 -33.37
N ASP A 104 -0.39 -2.82 -34.22
CA ASP A 104 -0.62 -2.78 -35.67
C ASP A 104 -2.13 -2.70 -36.00
#